data_AF-A0A354JSY5-F1
#
_entry.id   AF-A0A354JSY5-F1
#
_cell.length_a   1.000
_cell.length_b   1.000
_cell.length_c   1.000
_cell.angle_alpha   90.00
_cell.angle_beta   90.00
_cell.angle_gamma   90.00
#
_symmetry.space_group_name_H-M   'P 1'
#
loop_
_entity.id
_entity.type
_entity.pdbx_description
1 polymer ?
#
loop_
_entity_poly.entity_id
_entity_poly.type
_entity_poly.pdbx_seq_one_letter_code
_entity_poly.pdbx_strand_id
1 'polypeptide(L)'
;MGILIEKTQDCPYVNFSEEGILEIEGRSITEDPFTFWQPLLEWVEGYCQNPSPTTQLIVYLEYSNSSSNKYISEIFHKLEEVHGKKTQISVKWRYELEDDAILQLGHDFSSIFSLPFKFEEVAEARERFKKVKIRSKKTGSEAIISYRYWDAIVRNGHGDEYQILQEFS
;
A
#
# COMPACT_ATOMS: atom_id res chain seq x y z
N MET A 1 11.00 -3.53 -11.82
CA MET A 1 11.46 -3.46 -10.41
C MET A 1 10.41 -2.70 -9.61
N GLY A 2 9.95 -3.23 -8.47
CA GLY A 2 8.98 -2.56 -7.60
C GLY A 2 9.56 -1.39 -6.79
N ILE A 3 8.68 -0.63 -6.12
CA ILE A 3 9.04 0.43 -5.16
C ILE A 3 8.63 0.00 -3.75
N LEU A 4 9.54 0.15 -2.79
CA LEU A 4 9.29 -0.04 -1.37
C LEU A 4 9.82 1.18 -0.59
N ILE A 5 8.93 1.87 0.11
CA ILE A 5 9.24 3.02 0.96
C ILE A 5 8.71 2.73 2.37
N GLU A 6 9.57 2.86 3.37
CA GLU A 6 9.17 2.69 4.76
C GLU A 6 8.32 3.87 5.27
N LYS A 7 7.36 3.57 6.15
CA LYS A 7 6.53 4.57 6.81
C LYS A 7 7.42 5.52 7.62
N THR A 8 7.18 6.82 7.52
CA THR A 8 7.75 7.82 8.43
C THR A 8 6.62 8.55 9.17
N GLN A 9 6.97 9.58 9.94
CA GLN A 9 5.99 10.39 10.66
C GLN A 9 5.06 11.16 9.71
N ASP A 10 5.58 11.55 8.53
CA ASP A 10 4.91 12.47 7.60
C ASP A 10 4.68 11.87 6.21
N CYS A 11 5.34 10.74 5.91
CA CYS A 11 5.20 10.01 4.65
C CYS A 11 4.61 8.61 4.86
N PRO A 12 3.72 8.16 3.97
CA PRO A 12 3.14 6.83 4.07
C PRO A 12 4.17 5.76 3.69
N TYR A 13 3.97 4.56 4.22
CA TYR A 13 4.49 3.34 3.64
C TYR A 13 3.95 3.17 2.22
N VAL A 14 4.83 2.80 1.30
CA VAL A 14 4.45 2.51 -0.09
C VAL A 14 5.08 1.19 -0.53
N ASN A 15 4.26 0.28 -1.05
CA ASN A 15 4.72 -0.97 -1.65
C ASN A 15 4.04 -1.15 -3.01
N PHE A 16 4.76 -0.86 -4.08
CA PHE A 16 4.31 -1.03 -5.45
C PHE A 16 5.04 -2.21 -6.07
N SER A 17 4.35 -3.33 -6.21
CA SER A 17 4.86 -4.54 -6.86
C SER A 17 4.30 -4.68 -8.27
N GLU A 18 5.16 -5.13 -9.19
CA GLU A 18 4.78 -5.52 -10.56
C GLU A 18 3.86 -6.76 -10.58
N GLU A 19 3.76 -7.47 -9.46
CA GLU A 19 2.82 -8.59 -9.27
C GLU A 19 1.36 -8.12 -9.16
N GLY A 20 1.13 -6.81 -9.13
CA GLY A 20 -0.20 -6.21 -9.09
C GLY A 20 -0.68 -5.91 -7.68
N ILE A 21 0.22 -5.73 -6.72
CA ILE A 21 -0.10 -5.27 -5.38
C ILE A 21 0.48 -3.87 -5.21
N LEU A 22 -0.41 -2.87 -5.09
CA LEU A 22 -0.05 -1.48 -4.84
C LEU A 22 -0.60 -1.08 -3.48
N GLU A 23 0.26 -0.71 -2.54
CA GLU A 23 -0.14 -0.42 -1.16
C GLU A 23 0.33 0.98 -0.76
N ILE A 24 -0.56 1.73 -0.12
CA ILE A 24 -0.29 3.04 0.48
C ILE A 24 -0.84 2.99 1.90
N GLU A 25 0.02 3.20 2.91
CA GLU A 25 -0.40 3.16 4.32
C GLU A 25 0.24 4.24 5.18
N GLY A 26 -0.56 4.90 6.02
CA GLY A 26 -0.08 5.81 7.06
C GLY A 26 -0.46 7.26 6.81
N ARG A 27 0.39 8.18 7.27
CA ARG A 27 0.16 9.63 7.15
C ARG A 27 0.76 10.15 5.86
N SER A 28 0.01 10.95 5.13
CA SER A 28 0.51 11.65 3.94
C SER A 28 0.38 13.16 4.11
N ILE A 29 1.33 13.72 4.85
CA ILE A 29 1.38 15.14 5.23
C ILE A 29 2.75 15.77 4.99
N THR A 30 3.57 15.14 4.16
CA THR A 30 4.88 15.66 3.76
C THR A 30 4.81 17.13 3.32
N GLU A 31 5.83 17.90 3.73
CA GLU A 31 5.99 19.30 3.35
C GLU A 31 6.35 19.45 1.86
N ASP A 32 6.95 18.42 1.26
CA ASP A 32 7.29 18.37 -0.17
C ASP A 32 6.57 17.19 -0.86
N PRO A 33 5.26 17.33 -1.15
CA PRO A 33 4.48 16.27 -1.78
C PRO A 33 4.94 15.97 -3.21
N PHE A 34 5.53 16.94 -3.90
CA PHE A 34 6.04 16.74 -5.26
C PHE A 34 7.19 15.74 -5.28
N THR A 35 8.23 15.93 -4.47
CA THR A 35 9.39 15.01 -4.44
C THR A 35 9.01 13.61 -4.00
N PHE A 36 8.01 13.48 -3.12
CA PHE A 36 7.54 12.17 -2.66
C PHE A 36 6.66 11.46 -3.69
N TRP A 37 5.63 12.13 -4.21
CA TRP A 37 4.59 11.47 -5.01
C TRP A 37 4.91 11.40 -6.50
N GLN A 38 5.71 12.32 -7.04
CA GLN A 38 6.08 12.32 -8.45
C GLN A 38 6.71 11.00 -8.91
N PRO A 39 7.75 10.45 -8.24
CA PRO A 39 8.34 9.17 -8.67
C PRO A 39 7.38 7.98 -8.53
N LEU A 40 6.44 8.05 -7.58
CA LEU A 40 5.40 7.02 -7.40
C LEU A 40 4.39 7.05 -8.55
N LEU A 41 3.97 8.24 -8.96
CA LEU A 41 3.07 8.43 -10.10
C LEU A 41 3.73 7.95 -11.39
N GLU A 42 4.98 8.35 -11.65
CA GLU A 42 5.74 7.91 -12.83
C GLU A 42 5.90 6.39 -12.88
N TRP A 43 6.12 5.75 -11.72
CA TRP A 43 6.16 4.29 -11.63
C TRP A 43 4.81 3.66 -11.99
N VAL A 44 3.69 4.20 -11.49
CA VAL A 44 2.34 3.70 -11.83
C VAL A 44 2.06 3.87 -13.32
N GLU A 45 2.46 4.99 -13.93
CA GLU A 45 2.34 5.21 -15.37
C GLU A 45 3.13 4.16 -16.18
N GLY A 46 4.33 3.82 -15.73
CA GLY A 46 5.13 2.74 -16.30
C GLY A 46 4.47 1.37 -16.13
N TYR A 47 3.98 1.05 -14.93
CA TYR A 47 3.26 -0.19 -14.63
C TYR A 47 2.02 -0.37 -15.52
N CYS A 48 1.25 0.69 -15.75
CA CYS A 48 0.06 0.67 -16.62
C CYS A 48 0.36 0.31 -18.09
N GLN A 49 1.62 0.31 -18.53
CA GLN A 49 1.98 -0.16 -19.87
C GLN A 49 1.83 -1.67 -20.01
N ASN A 50 2.29 -2.42 -19.01
CA ASN A 50 2.21 -3.88 -18.95
C ASN A 50 1.89 -4.35 -17.52
N PRO A 51 0.66 -4.13 -17.04
CA PRO A 51 0.27 -4.46 -15.68
C PRO A 51 0.11 -5.97 -15.48
N SER A 52 0.12 -6.42 -14.23
CA SER A 52 -0.36 -7.74 -13.86
C SER A 52 -1.82 -7.93 -14.31
N PRO A 53 -2.28 -9.16 -14.65
CA PRO A 53 -3.67 -9.39 -15.06
C PRO A 53 -4.71 -8.91 -14.05
N THR A 54 -4.33 -8.93 -12.77
CA THR A 54 -5.11 -8.41 -11.66
C THR A 54 -4.27 -7.46 -10.84
N THR A 55 -4.80 -6.28 -10.56
CA THR A 55 -4.16 -5.26 -9.73
C THR A 55 -5.06 -4.95 -8.54
N GLN A 56 -4.50 -4.98 -7.34
CA GLN A 56 -5.17 -4.57 -6.12
C GLN A 56 -4.46 -3.35 -5.54
N LEU A 57 -5.18 -2.24 -5.46
CA LEU A 57 -4.75 -1.04 -4.76
C LEU A 57 -5.30 -1.10 -3.32
N ILE A 58 -4.41 -1.13 -2.34
CA ILE A 58 -4.74 -1.14 -0.91
C ILE A 58 -4.38 0.22 -0.35
N VAL A 59 -5.40 0.98 0.08
CA VAL A 59 -5.22 2.30 0.69
C VAL A 59 -5.62 2.22 2.14
N TYR A 60 -4.71 2.60 3.03
CA TYR A 60 -5.00 2.71 4.46
C TYR A 60 -4.40 4.00 5.03
N LEU A 61 -5.16 5.09 5.00
CA LEU A 61 -4.69 6.39 5.44
C LEU A 61 -5.04 6.62 6.91
N GLU A 62 -4.07 7.12 7.67
CA GLU A 62 -4.31 7.62 9.04
C GLU A 62 -4.65 9.11 9.02
N TYR A 63 -4.05 9.84 8.08
CA TYR A 63 -4.31 11.25 7.84
C TYR A 63 -3.73 11.64 6.49
N SER A 64 -4.40 12.51 5.74
CA SER A 64 -3.91 13.01 4.46
C SER A 64 -4.26 14.49 4.27
N ASN A 65 -3.35 15.25 3.67
CA ASN A 65 -3.60 16.64 3.29
C ASN A 65 -4.12 16.75 1.84
N SER A 66 -4.63 17.92 1.47
CA SER A 66 -5.20 18.16 0.14
C SER A 66 -4.20 17.92 -1.00
N SER A 67 -2.92 18.27 -0.79
CA SER A 67 -1.86 18.04 -1.78
C SER A 67 -1.63 16.55 -2.03
N SER A 68 -1.58 15.74 -0.97
CA SER A 68 -1.44 14.29 -1.08
C SER A 68 -2.67 13.65 -1.71
N ASN A 69 -3.87 14.08 -1.33
CA ASN A 69 -5.12 13.61 -1.95
C ASN A 69 -5.15 13.85 -3.46
N LYS A 70 -4.56 14.95 -3.94
CA LYS A 70 -4.41 15.20 -5.38
C LYS A 70 -3.57 14.11 -6.04
N TYR A 71 -2.41 13.76 -5.50
CA TYR A 71 -1.57 12.71 -6.09
C TYR A 71 -2.19 11.32 -6.02
N ILE A 72 -2.86 11.00 -4.91
CA ILE A 72 -3.60 9.73 -4.78
C ILE A 72 -4.73 9.68 -5.83
N SER A 73 -5.43 10.80 -6.06
CA SER A 73 -6.43 10.94 -7.12
C SER A 73 -5.84 10.69 -8.52
N GLU A 74 -4.65 11.22 -8.81
CA GLU A 74 -3.97 10.96 -10.09
C GLU A 74 -3.63 9.47 -10.25
N ILE A 75 -3.18 8.80 -9.18
CA ILE A 75 -2.93 7.34 -9.20
C ILE A 75 -4.23 6.58 -9.52
N PHE A 76 -5.35 6.92 -8.87
CA PHE A 76 -6.65 6.32 -9.18
C PHE A 76 -7.03 6.53 -10.65
N HIS A 77 -6.85 7.73 -11.19
CA HIS A 77 -7.14 8.03 -12.58
C HIS A 77 -6.34 7.15 -13.54
N LYS A 78 -5.02 7.04 -13.35
CA LYS A 78 -4.15 6.20 -14.19
C LYS A 78 -4.53 4.72 -14.16
N LEU A 79 -4.95 4.24 -12.99
CA LEU A 79 -5.43 2.87 -12.84
C LEU A 79 -6.77 2.66 -13.55
N GLU A 80 -7.72 3.58 -13.38
CA GLU A 80 -9.02 3.53 -14.07
C GLU A 80 -8.87 3.46 -15.60
N GLU A 81 -7.92 4.19 -16.19
CA GLU A 81 -7.71 4.19 -17.64
C GLU A 81 -7.41 2.80 -18.22
N VAL A 82 -6.73 1.94 -17.44
CA VAL A 82 -6.34 0.57 -17.84
C VAL A 82 -7.27 -0.52 -17.30
N HIS A 83 -8.19 -0.16 -16.40
CA HIS A 83 -9.18 -1.09 -15.84
C HIS A 83 -10.08 -1.67 -16.94
N GLY A 84 -10.25 -2.99 -16.93
CA GLY A 84 -11.09 -3.71 -17.90
C GLY A 84 -10.48 -3.85 -19.30
N LYS A 85 -9.36 -3.16 -19.58
CA LYS A 85 -8.64 -3.21 -20.86
C LYS A 85 -7.38 -4.08 -20.76
N LYS A 86 -6.51 -3.77 -19.79
CA LYS A 86 -5.22 -4.44 -19.59
C LYS A 86 -5.15 -5.23 -18.28
N THR A 87 -5.87 -4.77 -17.26
CA THR A 87 -5.89 -5.39 -15.92
C THR A 87 -7.27 -5.26 -15.31
N GLN A 88 -7.64 -6.21 -14.46
CA GLN A 88 -8.77 -6.06 -13.53
C GLN A 88 -8.25 -5.36 -12.27
N ILE A 89 -8.80 -4.19 -11.94
CA ILE A 89 -8.38 -3.39 -10.79
C ILE A 89 -9.42 -3.53 -9.70
N SER A 90 -8.97 -3.63 -8.46
CA SER A 90 -9.81 -3.53 -7.28
C SER A 90 -9.17 -2.59 -6.26
N VAL A 91 -10.01 -1.80 -5.60
CA VAL A 91 -9.56 -0.89 -4.53
C VAL A 91 -10.02 -1.44 -3.21
N LYS A 92 -9.08 -1.66 -2.30
CA LYS A 92 -9.34 -2.00 -0.91
C LYS A 92 -9.08 -0.75 -0.07
N TRP A 93 -10.16 -0.10 0.36
CA TRP A 93 -10.09 1.08 1.23
C TRP A 93 -10.23 0.63 2.68
N ARG A 94 -9.16 0.74 3.45
CA ARG A 94 -9.17 0.43 4.88
C ARG A 94 -9.36 1.70 5.68
N TYR A 95 -10.08 1.62 6.77
CA TYR A 95 -10.35 2.74 7.68
C TYR A 95 -10.61 2.22 9.09
N GLU A 96 -10.37 3.06 10.09
CA GLU A 96 -10.71 2.74 11.48
C GLU A 96 -12.18 3.05 11.74
N LEU A 97 -12.85 2.27 12.59
CA LEU A 97 -14.28 2.46 12.90
C LEU A 97 -14.60 3.88 13.41
N GLU A 98 -13.67 4.49 14.14
CA GLU A 98 -13.84 5.81 14.73
C GLU A 98 -13.38 6.96 13.81
N ASP A 99 -12.87 6.65 12.61
CA ASP A 99 -12.35 7.65 11.68
C ASP A 99 -13.30 7.87 10.48
N ASP A 100 -14.43 8.52 10.78
CA ASP A 100 -15.44 8.92 9.80
C ASP A 100 -14.86 9.81 8.67
N ALA A 101 -13.81 10.59 8.96
CA ALA A 101 -13.18 11.48 7.98
C ALA A 101 -12.45 10.67 6.89
N ILE A 102 -11.69 9.64 7.28
CA ILE A 102 -11.02 8.74 6.33
C ILE A 102 -12.03 7.88 5.56
N LEU A 103 -13.11 7.45 6.22
CA LEU A 103 -14.19 6.74 5.53
C LEU A 103 -14.85 7.64 4.47
N GLN A 104 -15.19 8.88 4.82
CA GLN A 104 -15.80 9.83 3.90
C GLN A 104 -14.88 10.11 2.71
N LEU A 105 -13.58 10.31 2.94
CA LEU A 105 -12.60 10.50 1.86
C LEU A 105 -12.60 9.33 0.87
N GLY A 106 -12.71 8.09 1.37
CA GLY A 106 -12.83 6.92 0.51
C GLY A 106 -14.13 6.91 -0.29
N HIS A 107 -15.24 7.36 0.31
CA HIS A 107 -16.51 7.52 -0.40
C HIS A 107 -16.45 8.60 -1.48
N ASP A 108 -15.81 9.74 -1.20
CA ASP A 108 -15.55 10.79 -2.19
C ASP A 108 -14.80 10.21 -3.40
N PHE A 109 -13.70 9.47 -3.18
CA PHE A 109 -12.97 8.83 -4.27
C PHE A 109 -13.82 7.80 -5.02
N SER A 110 -14.59 6.96 -4.32
CA SER A 110 -15.45 5.96 -4.95
C SER A 110 -16.58 6.57 -5.79
N SER A 111 -16.95 7.83 -5.52
CA SER A 111 -17.96 8.56 -6.28
C SER A 111 -17.37 9.22 -7.53
N ILE A 112 -16.06 9.46 -7.54
CA ILE A 112 -15.33 10.06 -8.67
C ILE A 112 -14.88 8.99 -9.67
N PHE A 113 -14.45 7.83 -9.18
CA PHE A 113 -13.84 6.77 -10.01
C PHE A 113 -14.74 5.54 -10.13
N SER A 114 -14.88 5.03 -11.35
CA SER A 114 -15.60 3.81 -11.72
C SER A 114 -14.74 2.55 -11.48
N LEU A 115 -14.13 2.46 -10.31
CA LEU A 115 -13.36 1.29 -9.85
C LEU A 115 -14.16 0.51 -8.81
N PRO A 116 -13.97 -0.82 -8.67
CA PRO A 116 -14.64 -1.56 -7.62
C PRO A 116 -13.95 -1.31 -6.27
N PHE A 117 -14.54 -0.44 -5.47
CA PHE A 117 -14.13 -0.15 -4.09
C PHE A 117 -14.72 -1.16 -3.11
N LYS A 118 -13.86 -1.69 -2.24
CA LYS A 118 -14.24 -2.48 -1.07
C LYS A 118 -13.74 -1.76 0.18
N PHE A 119 -14.68 -1.32 0.99
CA PHE A 119 -14.42 -0.72 2.29
C PHE A 119 -14.22 -1.83 3.34
N GLU A 120 -13.12 -1.76 4.07
CA GLU A 120 -12.73 -2.73 5.11
C GLU A 120 -12.41 -1.99 6.40
N GLU A 121 -13.28 -2.15 7.39
CA GLU A 121 -13.03 -1.65 8.74
C GLU A 121 -11.88 -2.43 9.37
N VAL A 122 -10.92 -1.71 9.95
CA VAL A 122 -9.83 -2.29 10.72
C VAL A 122 -9.97 -1.91 12.19
N ALA A 123 -10.29 -2.89 13.04
CA ALA A 123 -10.28 -2.72 14.49
C ALA A 123 -8.85 -2.34 14.94
N GLU A 124 -8.71 -1.19 15.61
CA GLU A 124 -7.46 -0.53 15.98
C GLU A 124 -6.26 -1.45 16.33
N ALA A 125 -5.10 -1.06 15.81
CA ALA A 125 -3.73 -1.28 16.33
C ALA A 125 -3.20 -2.71 16.57
N ARG A 126 -4.01 -3.73 16.88
CA ARG A 126 -3.52 -5.04 17.36
C ARG A 126 -2.85 -5.91 16.29
N GLU A 127 -3.15 -5.70 15.01
CA GLU A 127 -2.39 -6.35 13.93
C GLU A 127 -1.18 -5.51 13.48
N ARG A 128 -1.15 -4.21 13.79
CA ARG A 128 -0.25 -3.23 13.17
C ARG A 128 1.12 -3.11 13.82
N PHE A 129 1.23 -3.48 15.10
CA PHE A 129 2.50 -3.59 15.79
C PHE A 129 3.03 -5.01 15.86
N LYS A 130 2.36 -5.97 15.21
CA LYS A 130 2.89 -7.32 15.13
C LYS A 130 4.20 -7.27 14.38
N LYS A 131 5.29 -7.49 15.11
CA LYS A 131 6.61 -7.63 14.53
C LYS A 131 6.97 -9.10 14.57
N VAL A 132 7.80 -9.51 13.64
CA VAL A 132 8.42 -10.83 13.68
C VAL A 132 9.92 -10.65 13.63
N LYS A 133 10.62 -11.37 14.48
CA LYS A 133 12.06 -11.56 14.35
C LYS A 133 12.26 -12.70 13.36
N ILE A 134 12.87 -12.42 12.21
CA ILE A 134 13.24 -13.42 11.23
C ILE A 134 14.75 -13.62 11.20
N ARG A 135 15.20 -14.79 10.76
CA ARG A 135 16.59 -15.13 10.50
C ARG A 135 16.76 -15.68 9.08
N SER A 136 17.72 -15.15 8.32
CA SER A 136 18.08 -15.71 7.02
C SER A 136 18.76 -17.06 7.17
N LYS A 137 18.30 -18.08 6.43
CA LYS A 137 18.94 -19.41 6.37
C LYS A 137 20.26 -19.38 5.60
N LYS A 138 20.45 -18.43 4.69
CA LYS A 138 21.67 -18.29 3.86
C LYS A 138 22.82 -17.62 4.61
N THR A 139 22.54 -16.52 5.30
CA THR A 139 23.60 -15.70 5.95
C THR A 139 23.61 -15.84 7.47
N GLY A 140 22.54 -16.37 8.07
CA GLY A 140 22.37 -16.40 9.53
C GLY A 140 21.98 -15.05 10.15
N SER A 141 21.84 -13.99 9.35
CA SER A 141 21.49 -12.65 9.83
C SER A 141 20.07 -12.60 10.40
N GLU A 142 19.88 -11.86 11.49
CA GLU A 142 18.59 -11.66 12.14
C GLU A 142 18.07 -10.25 11.88
N ALA A 143 16.76 -10.11 11.67
CA ALA A 143 16.09 -8.82 11.51
C ALA A 143 14.74 -8.85 12.22
N ILE A 144 14.32 -7.71 12.78
CA ILE A 144 12.97 -7.52 13.30
C ILE A 144 12.22 -6.69 12.26
N ILE A 145 11.17 -7.27 11.70
CA ILE A 145 10.36 -6.66 10.64
C ILE A 145 8.89 -6.64 11.05
N SER A 146 8.08 -5.81 10.40
CA SER A 146 6.63 -5.88 10.59
C SER A 146 6.09 -7.21 10.03
N TYR A 147 5.02 -7.74 10.64
CA TYR A 147 4.34 -8.94 10.16
C TYR A 147 3.82 -8.76 8.74
N ARG A 148 3.43 -7.53 8.36
CA ARG A 148 3.06 -7.19 6.98
C ARG A 148 4.23 -7.35 6.00
N TYR A 149 5.43 -6.87 6.36
CA TYR A 149 6.60 -7.04 5.53
C TYR A 149 6.98 -8.52 5.39
N TRP A 150 6.81 -9.29 6.47
CA TRP A 150 6.95 -10.75 6.43
C TRP A 150 5.95 -11.40 5.47
N ASP A 151 4.67 -11.02 5.53
CA ASP A 151 3.64 -11.53 4.62
C ASP A 151 3.98 -11.23 3.15
N ALA A 152 4.50 -10.03 2.86
CA ALA A 152 4.96 -9.67 1.52
C ALA A 152 6.15 -10.54 1.04
N ILE A 153 7.14 -10.78 1.90
CA ILE A 153 8.26 -11.70 1.59
C ILE A 153 7.75 -13.10 1.26
N VAL A 154 6.77 -13.60 2.03
CA VAL A 154 6.17 -14.92 1.80
C VAL A 154 5.39 -14.96 0.47
N ARG A 155 4.57 -13.93 0.18
CA ARG A 155 3.81 -13.83 -1.08
C ARG A 155 4.70 -13.79 -2.31
N ASN A 156 5.83 -13.11 -2.22
CA ASN A 156 6.81 -13.01 -3.31
C ASN A 156 7.67 -14.28 -3.46
N GLY A 157 7.35 -15.37 -2.75
CA GLY A 157 8.03 -16.66 -2.85
C GLY A 157 9.38 -16.73 -2.13
N HIS A 158 9.73 -15.72 -1.34
CA HIS A 158 11.00 -15.65 -0.60
C HIS A 158 10.89 -16.15 0.86
N GLY A 159 9.70 -16.59 1.28
CA GLY A 159 9.45 -17.05 2.66
C GLY A 159 10.36 -18.20 3.12
N ASP A 160 10.65 -19.14 2.23
CA ASP A 160 11.49 -20.31 2.54
C ASP A 160 12.95 -19.98 2.87
N GLU A 161 13.43 -18.79 2.49
CA GLU A 161 14.80 -18.32 2.75
C GLU A 161 15.00 -17.84 4.19
N TYR A 162 13.92 -17.66 4.94
CA TYR A 162 13.93 -17.13 6.29
C TYR A 162 13.25 -18.08 7.28
N GLN A 163 13.55 -17.88 8.55
CA GLN A 163 12.93 -18.59 9.67
C GLN A 163 12.41 -17.57 10.68
N ILE A 164 11.15 -17.69 11.08
CA ILE A 164 10.60 -16.90 12.19
C ILE A 164 11.20 -17.41 13.50
N LEU A 165 11.83 -16.51 14.26
CA LEU A 165 12.41 -16.79 15.57
C LEU A 165 11.46 -16.39 16.71
N GLN A 166 10.75 -15.27 16.55
CA GLN A 166 9.87 -14.73 17.58
C GLN A 166 8.79 -13.84 16.96
N GLU A 167 7.58 -13.93 17.49
CA GLU A 167 6.46 -13.04 17.17
C GLU A 167 6.24 -12.07 18.33
N PHE A 168 6.02 -10.80 18.02
CA PHE A 168 5.70 -9.74 18.97
C PHE A 168 4.26 -9.34 18.72
N SER A 169 3.45 -9.20 19.78
CA SER A 169 2.04 -8.79 19.74
C SER A 169 1.82 -7.52 20.55
#